data_AF-A0A816EAW7-F1
#
_entry.id   AF-A0A816EAW7-F1
#
_cell.length_a   1.000
_cell.length_b   1.000
_cell.length_c   1.000
_cell.angle_alpha   90.00
_cell.angle_beta   90.00
_cell.angle_gamma   90.00
#
_symmetry.space_group_name_H-M   'P 1'
#
loop_
_entity.id
_entity.type
_entity.pdbx_description
1 polymer ?
#
loop_
_entity_poly.entity_id
_entity_poly.type
_entity_poly.pdbx_seq_one_letter_code
_entity_poly.pdbx_strand_id
1 'polypeptide(L)'
;MWKLGDKSQAKQLSNEKQELYNQMNDKNRKAAELIFHFYNKNCPSSVIDLHGLRVDEALTFLSKKVHDCSANGNNQLTVITGIGNNSKEQTPRIKPEVIQFAQRNKITVVYTPNEGQLILELNAVQAERHMNETSCCTIL
;
A
#
# COMPACT_ATOMS: atom_id res chain seq x y z
N MET A 1 11.71 -24.95 -36.14
CA MET A 1 11.35 -26.18 -35.41
C MET A 1 11.91 -26.05 -33.99
N TRP A 2 11.06 -25.83 -32.98
CA TRP A 2 11.50 -25.68 -31.59
C TRP A 2 11.80 -27.08 -31.02
N LYS A 3 13.05 -27.35 -30.60
CA LYS A 3 13.45 -28.67 -30.10
C LYS A 3 12.97 -28.86 -28.67
N LEU A 4 12.55 -30.09 -28.32
CA LEU A 4 11.98 -30.44 -27.00
C LEU A 4 12.91 -30.07 -25.82
N GLY A 5 14.23 -30.00 -26.04
CA GLY A 5 15.22 -29.59 -25.04
C GLY A 5 15.09 -28.12 -24.59
N ASP A 6 14.77 -27.21 -25.50
CA ASP A 6 14.63 -25.77 -25.21
C ASP A 6 13.42 -25.49 -24.31
N LYS A 7 12.36 -26.30 -24.42
CA LYS A 7 11.14 -26.13 -23.60
C LYS A 7 11.39 -26.50 -22.13
N SER A 8 12.16 -27.56 -21.88
CA SER A 8 12.48 -27.99 -20.52
C SER A 8 13.37 -26.96 -19.80
N GLN A 9 14.40 -26.45 -20.48
CA GLN A 9 15.28 -25.41 -19.97
C GLN A 9 14.53 -24.08 -19.77
N ALA A 10 13.68 -23.68 -20.71
CA ALA A 10 12.84 -22.49 -20.54
C ALA A 10 11.91 -22.60 -19.32
N LYS A 11 11.34 -23.79 -19.06
CA LYS A 11 10.50 -24.02 -17.88
C LYS A 11 11.30 -23.97 -16.59
N GLN A 12 12.51 -24.54 -16.55
CA GLN A 12 13.39 -24.46 -15.39
C GLN A 12 13.78 -23.01 -15.07
N LEU A 13 14.24 -22.25 -16.06
CA LEU A 13 14.58 -20.83 -15.90
C LEU A 13 13.37 -19.99 -15.49
N SER A 14 12.17 -20.31 -16.00
CA SER A 14 10.93 -19.65 -15.57
C SER A 14 10.59 -19.93 -14.10
N ASN A 15 10.79 -21.17 -13.64
CA ASN A 15 10.54 -21.53 -12.24
C ASN A 15 11.56 -20.87 -11.31
N GLU A 16 12.84 -20.84 -11.70
CA GLU A 16 13.91 -20.16 -10.96
C GLU A 16 13.65 -18.65 -10.85
N LYS A 17 13.24 -18.02 -11.96
CA LYS A 17 12.81 -16.61 -11.97
C LYS A 17 11.67 -16.37 -10.97
N GLN A 18 10.68 -17.26 -10.93
CA GLN A 18 9.54 -17.12 -10.01
C GLN A 18 9.99 -17.23 -8.54
N GLU A 19 10.90 -18.16 -8.24
CA GLU A 19 11.43 -18.35 -6.89
C GLU A 19 12.24 -17.14 -6.43
N LEU A 20 13.15 -16.64 -7.27
CA LEU A 20 13.91 -15.42 -6.98
C LEU A 20 13.00 -14.20 -6.79
N TYR A 21 11.93 -14.10 -7.59
CA TYR A 21 10.94 -13.04 -7.46
C TYR A 21 10.20 -13.11 -6.11
N ASN A 22 9.81 -14.32 -5.67
CA ASN A 22 9.17 -14.51 -4.37
C ASN A 22 10.11 -14.12 -3.21
N GLN A 23 11.38 -14.54 -3.27
CA GLN A 23 12.39 -14.19 -2.25
C GLN A 23 12.65 -12.68 -2.19
N MET A 24 12.71 -12.02 -3.35
CA MET A 24 12.84 -10.57 -3.44
C MET A 24 11.64 -9.88 -2.78
N ASN A 25 10.42 -10.32 -3.09
CA ASN A 25 9.20 -9.75 -2.50
C ASN A 25 9.14 -9.94 -0.99
N ASP A 26 9.55 -11.10 -0.46
CA ASP A 26 9.58 -11.33 0.98
C ASP A 26 10.60 -10.41 1.69
N LYS A 27 11.78 -10.22 1.10
CA LYS A 27 12.78 -9.27 1.62
C LYS A 27 12.27 -7.83 1.57
N ASN A 28 11.62 -7.43 0.48
CA ASN A 28 11.02 -6.10 0.34
C ASN A 28 9.96 -5.86 1.42
N ARG A 29 9.04 -6.82 1.60
CA ARG A 29 8.01 -6.74 2.64
C ARG A 29 8.60 -6.57 4.04
N LYS A 30 9.62 -7.36 4.40
CA LYS A 30 10.30 -7.24 5.69
C LYS A 30 10.98 -5.88 5.85
N ALA A 31 11.62 -5.36 4.80
CA ALA A 31 12.22 -4.03 4.83
C ALA A 31 11.15 -2.93 4.99
N ALA A 32 10.04 -3.04 4.28
CA ALA A 32 8.90 -2.12 4.35
C ALA A 32 8.30 -2.09 5.76
N GLU A 33 8.10 -3.25 6.40
CA GLU A 33 7.62 -3.35 7.78
C GLU A 33 8.56 -2.64 8.77
N LEU A 34 9.87 -2.80 8.62
CA LEU A 34 10.87 -2.14 9.48
C LEU A 34 10.86 -0.62 9.30
N ILE A 35 10.85 -0.15 8.04
CA ILE A 35 10.77 1.27 7.70
C ILE A 35 9.49 1.87 8.28
N PHE A 36 8.35 1.24 8.00
CA PHE A 36 7.05 1.68 8.48
C PHE A 36 7.02 1.78 10.01
N HIS A 37 7.46 0.73 10.70
CA HIS A 37 7.47 0.73 12.16
C HIS A 37 8.38 1.82 12.73
N PHE A 38 9.58 1.99 12.16
CA PHE A 38 10.53 3.00 12.62
C PHE A 38 9.94 4.41 12.58
N TYR A 39 9.34 4.80 11.46
CA TYR A 39 8.77 6.15 11.29
C TYR A 39 7.46 6.36 12.04
N ASN A 40 6.63 5.32 12.16
CA ASN A 40 5.33 5.44 12.80
C ASN A 40 5.36 5.21 14.33
N LYS A 41 6.47 4.74 14.90
CA LYS A 41 6.57 4.40 16.34
C LYS A 41 6.18 5.54 17.28
N ASN A 42 6.52 6.77 16.92
CA ASN A 42 6.27 7.96 17.75
C ASN A 42 5.19 8.87 17.14
N CYS A 43 4.48 8.42 16.12
CA CYS A 43 3.42 9.19 15.48
C CYS A 43 2.12 9.10 16.30
N PRO A 44 1.32 10.18 16.33
CA PRO A 44 -0.04 10.12 16.86
C PRO A 44 -0.90 9.05 16.17
N SER A 45 -1.96 8.60 16.85
CA SER A 45 -2.90 7.61 16.30
C SER A 45 -3.54 8.06 14.99
N SER A 46 -3.73 9.37 14.79
CA SER A 46 -4.30 10.01 13.61
C SER A 46 -3.27 10.41 12.54
N VAL A 47 -2.03 9.94 12.65
CA VAL A 47 -0.96 10.17 11.65
C VAL A 47 -0.44 8.84 11.15
N ILE A 48 -0.13 8.77 9.85
CA ILE A 48 0.58 7.66 9.22
C ILE A 48 1.64 8.16 8.25
N ASP A 49 2.83 7.59 8.36
CA ASP A 49 3.91 7.83 7.44
C ASP A 49 4.15 6.63 6.52
N LEU A 50 4.01 6.88 5.22
CA LEU A 50 4.13 5.91 4.14
C LEU A 50 5.34 6.20 3.24
N HIS A 51 6.19 7.17 3.58
CA HIS A 51 7.32 7.51 2.73
C HIS A 51 8.30 6.33 2.59
N GLY A 52 8.92 6.23 1.41
CA GLY A 52 9.90 5.19 1.12
C GLY A 52 9.34 3.78 0.95
N LEU A 53 8.02 3.59 1.09
CA LEU A 53 7.37 2.31 0.82
C LEU A 53 7.05 2.13 -0.66
N ARG A 54 6.86 0.88 -1.09
CA ARG A 54 6.25 0.61 -2.39
C ARG A 54 4.75 0.89 -2.32
N VAL A 55 4.13 1.15 -3.47
CA VAL A 55 2.72 1.54 -3.57
C VAL A 55 1.78 0.49 -2.95
N ASP A 56 2.00 -0.77 -3.28
CA ASP A 56 1.25 -1.93 -2.79
C ASP A 56 1.33 -2.07 -1.26
N GLU A 57 2.54 -1.94 -0.72
CA GLU A 57 2.80 -1.96 0.72
C GLU A 57 2.12 -0.77 1.41
N ALA A 58 2.29 0.44 0.87
CA ALA A 58 1.72 1.66 1.41
C ALA A 58 0.19 1.62 1.47
N LEU A 59 -0.48 1.13 0.42
CA LEU A 59 -1.94 0.99 0.40
C LEU A 59 -2.44 -0.05 1.42
N THR A 60 -1.69 -1.13 1.62
CA THR A 60 -2.01 -2.15 2.64
C THR A 60 -1.98 -1.53 4.04
N PHE A 61 -0.92 -0.78 4.38
CA PHE A 61 -0.84 -0.09 5.68
C PHE A 61 -1.88 1.01 5.82
N LEU A 62 -2.13 1.78 4.76
CA LEU A 62 -3.15 2.83 4.75
C LEU A 62 -4.55 2.27 5.02
N SER A 63 -4.93 1.21 4.32
CA SER A 63 -6.26 0.58 4.48
C SER A 63 -6.49 0.13 5.93
N LYS A 64 -5.51 -0.55 6.52
CA LYS A 64 -5.55 -0.95 7.93
C LYS A 64 -5.67 0.25 8.85
N LYS A 65 -4.86 1.29 8.63
CA LYS A 65 -4.87 2.49 9.48
C LYS A 65 -6.17 3.27 9.40
N VAL A 66 -6.76 3.39 8.21
CA VAL A 66 -8.07 4.02 8.02
C VAL A 66 -9.13 3.30 8.86
N HIS A 67 -9.16 1.96 8.77
CA HIS A 67 -10.05 1.15 9.59
C HIS A 67 -9.82 1.38 11.10
N ASP A 68 -8.57 1.31 11.56
CA ASP A 68 -8.21 1.50 12.97
C ASP A 68 -8.56 2.91 13.45
N CYS A 69 -8.33 3.94 12.64
CA CYS A 69 -8.66 5.32 12.98
C CYS A 69 -10.17 5.52 13.11
N SER A 70 -10.96 4.99 12.16
CA SER A 70 -12.42 5.04 12.20
C SER A 70 -12.97 4.28 13.41
N ALA A 71 -12.45 3.08 13.70
CA ALA A 71 -12.86 2.27 14.85
C ALA A 71 -12.58 2.98 16.19
N ASN A 72 -11.49 3.75 16.25
CA ASN A 72 -11.13 4.56 17.42
C ASN A 72 -11.85 5.92 17.49
N GLY A 73 -12.80 6.20 16.59
CA GLY A 73 -13.56 7.45 16.57
C GLY A 73 -12.78 8.67 16.06
N ASN A 74 -11.65 8.47 15.37
CA ASN A 74 -10.93 9.57 14.73
C ASN A 74 -11.62 9.94 13.41
N ASN A 75 -12.00 11.20 13.28
CA ASN A 75 -12.65 11.70 12.06
C ASN A 75 -11.67 12.13 10.98
N GLN A 76 -10.36 12.13 11.29
CA GLN A 76 -9.32 12.56 10.35
C GLN A 76 -8.07 11.69 10.50
N LEU A 77 -7.43 11.43 9.37
CA LEU A 77 -6.14 10.75 9.27
C LEU A 77 -5.19 11.58 8.41
N THR A 78 -4.08 12.00 9.00
CA THR A 78 -2.99 12.66 8.28
C THR A 78 -2.08 11.60 7.66
N VAL A 79 -1.92 11.67 6.33
CA VAL A 79 -1.10 10.74 5.55
C VAL A 79 0.12 11.47 5.01
N ILE A 80 1.31 11.02 5.39
CA ILE A 80 2.58 11.49 4.86
C ILE A 80 3.00 10.52 3.75
N THR A 81 2.97 10.99 2.50
CA THR A 81 3.33 10.21 1.32
C THR A 81 4.80 10.39 0.94
N GLY A 82 5.48 11.37 1.54
CA GLY A 82 6.79 11.85 1.14
C GLY A 82 6.73 12.88 0.02
N ILE A 83 7.75 13.73 -0.06
CA ILE A 83 7.83 14.87 -1.00
C ILE A 83 7.92 14.39 -2.46
N GLY A 84 8.43 13.18 -2.68
CA GLY A 84 8.92 12.75 -3.98
C GLY A 84 10.14 13.59 -4.32
N ASN A 85 11.34 13.02 -4.30
CA ASN A 85 12.48 13.77 -4.81
C ASN A 85 12.18 14.14 -6.28
N ASN A 86 12.47 15.39 -6.67
CA ASN A 86 12.43 15.92 -8.04
C ASN A 86 13.39 15.21 -9.03
N SER A 87 13.71 13.94 -8.77
CA SER A 87 14.37 13.04 -9.69
C SER A 87 13.48 12.88 -10.92
N LYS A 88 14.03 13.21 -12.09
CA LYS A 88 13.39 13.05 -13.41
C LYS A 88 12.88 11.62 -13.68
N GLU A 89 13.28 10.64 -12.88
CA GLU A 89 12.94 9.22 -13.06
C GLU A 89 11.97 8.65 -12.01
N GLN A 90 11.69 9.34 -10.90
CA GLN A 90 10.82 8.84 -9.83
C GLN A 90 9.65 9.77 -9.56
N THR A 91 8.62 9.68 -10.40
CA THR A 91 7.30 10.23 -10.11
C THR A 91 6.84 9.74 -8.73
N PRO A 92 6.41 10.62 -7.80
CA PRO A 92 5.85 10.19 -6.53
C PRO A 92 4.59 9.35 -6.76
N ARG A 93 4.72 8.03 -6.68
CA ARG A 93 3.63 7.09 -7.02
C ARG A 93 2.64 6.88 -5.88
N ILE A 94 3.05 7.11 -4.63
CA ILE A 94 2.18 6.88 -3.46
C ILE A 94 1.04 7.89 -3.43
N LYS A 95 1.34 9.19 -3.58
CA LYS A 95 0.34 10.27 -3.54
C LYS A 95 -0.86 10.06 -4.47
N PRO A 96 -0.71 9.81 -5.78
CA PRO A 96 -1.85 9.58 -6.66
C PRO A 96 -2.62 8.30 -6.29
N GLU A 97 -1.96 7.28 -5.77
CA GLU A 97 -2.60 6.02 -5.37
C GLU A 97 -3.40 6.17 -4.06
N VAL A 98 -2.90 6.98 -3.12
CA VAL A 98 -3.66 7.38 -1.92
C VAL A 98 -4.90 8.18 -2.29
N ILE A 99 -4.79 9.10 -3.26
CA ILE A 99 -5.95 9.88 -3.75
C ILE A 99 -6.97 8.94 -4.40
N GLN A 100 -6.53 8.01 -5.25
CA GLN A 100 -7.41 7.00 -5.85
C GLN A 100 -8.07 6.11 -4.79
N PHE A 101 -7.32 5.68 -3.78
CA PHE A 101 -7.86 4.91 -2.66
C PHE A 101 -8.96 5.70 -1.95
N ALA A 102 -8.73 6.98 -1.63
CA ALA A 102 -9.73 7.83 -0.99
C ALA A 102 -10.97 8.01 -1.87
N GLN A 103 -10.81 8.24 -3.18
CA GLN A 103 -11.92 8.33 -4.14
C GLN A 103 -12.76 7.06 -4.18
N ARG A 104 -12.13 5.88 -4.27
CA ARG A 104 -12.83 4.58 -4.28
C ARG A 104 -13.61 4.35 -2.99
N ASN A 105 -13.07 4.79 -1.86
CA ASN A 105 -13.71 4.65 -0.56
C ASN A 105 -14.66 5.81 -0.23
N LYS A 106 -14.81 6.83 -1.09
CA LYS A 106 -15.62 8.04 -0.83
C LYS A 106 -15.16 8.81 0.42
N ILE A 107 -13.86 8.86 0.62
CA ILE A 107 -13.17 9.63 1.67
C ILE A 107 -12.78 10.99 1.08
N THR A 108 -13.08 12.07 1.80
CA THR A 108 -12.66 13.42 1.38
C THR A 108 -11.16 13.59 1.58
N VAL A 109 -10.47 14.10 0.55
CA VAL A 109 -9.04 14.44 0.62
C VAL A 109 -8.89 15.95 0.76
N VAL A 110 -8.25 16.38 1.83
CA VAL A 110 -7.84 17.77 2.05
C VAL A 110 -6.36 17.91 1.74
N TYR A 111 -6.04 18.79 0.79
CA TYR A 111 -4.68 19.07 0.39
C TYR A 111 -4.02 20.03 1.37
N THR A 112 -2.79 19.73 1.77
CA THR A 112 -2.00 20.61 2.64
C THR A 112 -1.00 21.42 1.80
N PRO A 113 -0.47 22.56 2.33
CA PRO A 113 0.62 23.29 1.68
C PRO A 113 1.88 22.45 1.49
N ASN A 114 2.06 21.39 2.29
CA ASN A 114 3.17 20.47 2.18
C ASN A 114 2.87 19.43 1.10
N GLU A 115 3.64 19.43 0.00
CA GLU A 115 3.36 18.55 -1.15
C GLU A 115 3.39 17.06 -0.81
N GLY A 116 4.12 16.66 0.23
CA GLY A 116 4.24 15.28 0.70
C GLY A 116 3.21 14.85 1.75
N GLN A 117 2.18 15.65 2.02
CA GLN A 117 1.19 15.40 3.07
C GLN A 117 -0.24 15.65 2.57
N LEU A 118 -1.13 14.74 2.93
CA LEU A 118 -2.57 14.81 2.67
C LEU A 118 -3.34 14.54 3.97
N ILE A 119 -4.54 15.08 4.09
CA ILE A 119 -5.46 14.76 5.19
C ILE A 119 -6.66 14.03 4.60
N LEU A 120 -7.01 12.90 5.19
CA LEU A 120 -8.19 12.11 4.86
C LEU A 120 -9.26 12.34 5.92
N GLU A 121 -10.45 12.78 5.52
CA GLU A 121 -11.59 12.91 6.43
C GLU A 121 -12.35 11.59 6.49
N LEU A 122 -12.20 10.91 7.62
CA LEU A 122 -12.82 9.63 7.92
C LEU A 122 -14.20 9.88 8.55
N ASN A 123 -15.14 10.38 7.76
CA ASN A 123 -16.51 10.54 8.24
C ASN A 123 -17.05 9.16 8.66
N ALA A 124 -17.70 9.07 9.84
CA ALA A 124 -18.10 7.84 10.53
C ALA A 124 -19.05 6.88 9.76
N VAL A 125 -19.32 7.12 8.48
CA VAL A 125 -20.35 6.46 7.68
C VAL A 125 -19.83 5.21 6.93
N GLN A 126 -18.54 4.87 7.02
CA GLN A 126 -17.93 3.94 6.04
C GLN A 126 -17.20 2.71 6.63
N ALA A 127 -17.25 2.48 7.94
CA ALA A 127 -16.57 1.35 8.58
C ALA A 127 -17.17 -0.04 8.23
N GLU A 128 -18.32 -0.13 7.56
CA GLU A 128 -19.05 -1.40 7.44
C GLU A 128 -18.85 -2.18 6.12
N ARG A 129 -18.05 -1.70 5.15
CA ARG A 129 -18.14 -2.24 3.77
C ARG A 129 -17.01 -3.11 3.24
N HIS A 130 -15.89 -3.32 3.95
CA HIS A 130 -14.71 -3.97 3.35
C HIS A 130 -14.32 -5.34 3.92
N MET A 131 -15.16 -5.99 4.74
CA MET A 131 -14.88 -7.34 5.28
C MET A 131 -15.71 -8.49 4.64
N ASN A 132 -16.49 -8.23 3.59
CA ASN A 132 -17.48 -9.21 3.08
C ASN A 132 -17.23 -9.75 1.65
N GLU A 133 -16.03 -9.63 1.07
CA GLU A 133 -15.77 -10.17 -0.28
C GLU A 133 -14.76 -11.31 -0.36
N THR A 134 -14.23 -11.83 0.76
CA THR A 134 -13.28 -12.98 0.74
C THR A 134 -13.85 -14.30 1.26
N SER A 135 -15.15 -14.39 1.56
CA SER A 135 -15.84 -15.66 1.85
C SER A 135 -16.78 -16.06 0.72
N CYS A 136 -16.21 -16.41 -0.44
CA CYS A 136 -16.91 -17.22 -1.43
C CYS A 136 -15.91 -18.10 -2.18
N CYS A 137 -15.29 -19.03 -1.45
CA CYS A 137 -14.59 -20.16 -2.04
C CYS A 137 -14.82 -21.39 -1.16
N THR A 138 -16.08 -21.84 -1.08
CA THR A 138 -16.44 -23.20 -0.69
C THR A 138 -17.82 -23.51 -1.28
N ILE A 139 -17.98 -24.74 -1.80
CA ILE A 139 -19.21 -25.37 -2.32
C ILE A 139 -19.44 -25.02 -3.81
N LEU A 140 -19.31 -25.90 -4.82
CA LEU A 140 -19.33 -27.37 -4.98
C LEU A 140 -18.17 -27.86 -5.86
#